data_AF-A0A4U0PGA3-F1
#
_entry.id   AF-A0A4U0PGA3-F1
#
_cell.length_a   1.000
_cell.length_b   1.000
_cell.length_c   1.000
_cell.angle_alpha   90.00
_cell.angle_beta   90.00
_cell.angle_gamma   90.00
#
_symmetry.space_group_name_H-M   'P 1'
#
loop_
_entity.id
_entity.type
_entity.pdbx_description
1 polymer ?
#
loop_
_entity_poly.entity_id
_entity_poly.type
_entity_poly.pdbx_seq_one_letter_code
_entity_poly.pdbx_strand_id
1 'polypeptide(L)' 'MQLNLTVGPFVSLIAGILILVMPRLLNYIIALYLIIIGLVGLFGH' A
#
# COMPACT_ATOMS: atom_id res chain seq x y z
N MET A 1 16.97 -29.22 -1.61
CA MET A 1 15.53 -28.98 -1.80
C MET A 1 15.19 -27.63 -1.21
N GLN A 2 14.87 -26.67 -2.08
CA GLN A 2 14.53 -25.29 -1.70
C GLN A 2 13.13 -25.32 -1.06
N LEU A 3 13.06 -25.13 0.25
CA LEU A 3 11.80 -25.05 1.00
C LEU A 3 11.09 -23.75 0.59
N ASN A 4 10.33 -23.80 -0.49
CA ASN A 4 9.39 -22.75 -0.85
C ASN A 4 8.28 -22.78 0.20
N LEU A 5 8.50 -22.05 1.29
CA LEU A 5 7.52 -21.82 2.33
C LEU A 5 6.28 -21.21 1.65
N THR A 6 5.25 -22.04 1.43
CA THR A 6 3.92 -21.69 0.88
C THR A 6 3.17 -20.63 1.72
N VAL A 7 3.86 -19.97 2.64
CA VAL A 7 3.36 -18.90 3.51
C VAL A 7 3.12 -17.61 2.71
N GLY A 8 3.88 -17.38 1.63
CA GLY A 8 3.74 -16.17 0.79
C GLY A 8 2.31 -15.93 0.26
N PRO A 9 1.69 -16.90 -0.42
CA PRO A 9 0.32 -16.76 -0.93
C PRO A 9 -0.74 -16.56 0.15
N PHE A 10 -0.61 -17.21 1.30
CA PHE A 10 -1.57 -17.05 2.40
C PHE A 10 -1.45 -15.68 3.07
N VAL A 11 -0.23 -15.18 3.24
CA VAL A 11 0.02 -13.84 3.80
C VAL A 11 -0.50 -12.74 2.87
N SER A 12 -0.30 -12.85 1.56
CA SER A 12 -0.82 -11.87 0.60
C SER A 12 -2.35 -11.89 0.54
N LEU A 13 -2.99 -13.06 0.67
CA LEU A 13 -4.45 -13.19 0.73
C LEU A 13 -5.03 -12.55 1.99
N ILE A 14 -4.43 -12.81 3.16
CA ILE A 14 -4.85 -12.20 4.43
C ILE A 14 -4.65 -10.69 4.38
N ALA A 15 -3.52 -10.21 3.87
CA ALA A 15 -3.27 -8.78 3.67
C ALA A 15 -4.29 -8.15 2.71
N GLY A 16 -4.64 -8.82 1.62
CA GLY A 16 -5.66 -8.35 0.66
C GLY A 16 -7.05 -8.23 1.27
N ILE A 17 -7.46 -9.22 2.08
CA ILE A 17 -8.74 -9.17 2.80
C ILE A 17 -8.73 -8.05 3.86
N LEU A 18 -7.62 -7.88 4.57
CA LEU A 18 -7.46 -6.83 5.59
C LEU A 18 -7.57 -5.43 4.97
N ILE A 19 -7.01 -5.23 3.77
CA ILE A 19 -7.14 -3.99 2.98
C ILE A 19 -8.59 -3.76 2.56
N LEU A 20 -9.33 -4.80 2.18
CA LEU A 20 -10.74 -4.68 1.78
C LEU A 20 -11.65 -4.29 2.96
N VAL A 21 -11.39 -4.82 4.15
CA VAL A 21 -12.14 -4.48 5.39
C VAL A 21 -11.83 -3.07 5.87
N MET A 22 -10.58 -2.62 5.74
CA MET A 22 -10.16 -1.30 6.17
C MET A 22 -9.43 -0.56 5.04
N PRO A 23 -10.16 -0.03 4.04
CA PRO A 23 -9.57 0.70 2.91
C PRO A 23 -8.95 2.05 3.32
N ARG A 24 -9.19 2.49 4.57
CA ARG A 24 -8.77 3.80 5.08
C ARG A 24 -7.25 3.95 5.14
N LEU A 25 -6.50 2.87 5.37
CA LEU A 25 -5.03 2.89 5.35
C LEU A 25 -4.48 3.28 3.98
N LEU A 26 -5.08 2.76 2.91
CA LEU A 26 -4.68 3.08 1.54
C LEU A 26 -5.00 4.55 1.19
N ASN A 27 -6.14 5.07 1.68
CA ASN A 27 -6.50 6.47 1.49
C ASN A 27 -5.48 7.44 2.11
N TYR A 28 -4.93 7.14 3.29
CA TYR A 28 -3.89 7.97 3.91
C TYR A 28 -2.60 8.02 3.07
N ILE A 29 -2.19 6.87 2.52
CA ILE A 29 -1.00 6.78 1.66
C ILE A 29 -1.20 7.58 0.38
N ILE A 30 -2.36 7.44 -0.27
CA ILE A 30 -2.70 8.18 -1.49
C ILE A 30 -2.77 9.68 -1.22
N ALA A 31 -3.42 10.09 -0.13
CA ALA A 31 -3.52 11.50 0.25
C ALA A 31 -2.13 12.12 0.49
N LEU A 32 -1.24 11.42 1.21
CA LEU A 32 0.12 11.88 1.44
C LEU A 32 0.90 12.01 0.13
N TYR A 33 0.79 11.03 -0.76
CA TYR A 33 1.44 11.05 -2.08
C TYR A 33 0.99 12.25 -2.91
N LEU A 34 -0.32 12.51 -2.98
CA LEU A 34 -0.90 13.65 -3.69
C LEU A 34 -0.49 14.99 -3.06
N ILE A 35 -0.41 15.07 -1.73
CA ILE A 35 0.08 16.26 -1.03
C ILE A 35 1.54 16.52 -1.39
N ILE A 36 2.41 15.51 -1.34
CA ILE A 36 3.83 15.66 -1.67
C ILE A 36 4.00 16.10 -3.12
N ILE A 37 3.32 15.45 -4.07
CA ILE A 37 3.44 15.81 -5.48
C ILE A 37 2.82 17.17 -5.77
N GLY A 38 1.71 17.52 -5.13
CA GLY A 38 1.12 18.86 -5.22
C GLY A 38 2.05 19.94 -4.68
N LEU A 39 2.72 19.68 -3.56
CA LEU A 39 3.74 20.58 -2.99
C LEU A 39 4.95 20.68 -3.92
N VAL A 40 5.47 19.55 -4.44
CA VAL A 40 6.59 19.55 -5.39
C VAL A 40 6.21 20.26 -6.69
N GLY A 41 4.98 20.12 -7.19
CA GLY A 41 4.49 20.85 -8.36
C GLY A 41 4.28 22.34 -8.12
N LEU A 42 3.93 22.73 -6.89
CA LEU A 42 3.73 24.13 -6.51
C LEU A 42 5.05 24.86 -6.20
N PHE A 43 6.03 24.17 -5.59
CA PHE A 43 7.33 24.72 -5.21
C PHE A 43 8.46 24.41 -6.21
N GLY A 44 8.24 23.46 -7.12
CA GLY A 44 9.21 23.04 -8.14
C GLY A 44 9.03 23.70 -9.50
N HIS A 45 8.23 24.77 -9.56
CA HIS A 45 8.28 25.77 -10.61
C HIS A 45 9.34 26.84 -10.30
#